data_AF-A0A917F6F4-F1
#
_entry.id   AF-A0A917F6F4-F1
#
_cell.length_a   1.000
_cell.length_b   1.000
_cell.length_c   1.000
_cell.angle_alpha   90.00
_cell.angle_beta   90.00
_cell.angle_gamma   90.00
#
_symmetry.space_group_name_H-M   'P 1'
#
loop_
_entity.id
_entity.type
_entity.pdbx_description
1 polymer ?
#
loop_
_entity_poly.entity_id
_entity_poly.type
_entity_poly.pdbx_seq_one_letter_code
_entity_poly.pdbx_strand_id
1 'polypeptide(L)'
;MSDQADREQMGDDLGVWSVDAEDQLQPEDTLDGDGDVLDRGIVAADRPLGSLAYGVTAEEQSREETIDQRIRQEVPDPYSAYGAPDNESGLDEDDGMVGGDDPDAIRAELDHYGGDGVRVGRIIAPTAAWARTARRG
;
A
#
# COMPACT_ATOMS: atom_id res chain seq x y z
N MET A 1 30.62 13.64 -51.94
CA MET A 1 30.77 13.63 -50.47
C MET A 1 30.02 14.84 -49.96
N SER A 2 29.10 14.54 -49.05
CA SER A 2 27.96 15.26 -48.47
C SER A 2 27.93 16.79 -48.49
N ASP A 3 26.78 17.29 -48.97
CA ASP A 3 26.24 18.61 -48.66
C ASP A 3 26.09 18.78 -47.15
N GLN A 4 26.42 19.98 -46.69
CA GLN A 4 26.26 20.42 -45.31
C GLN A 4 24.78 20.78 -45.09
N ALA A 5 23.94 19.76 -44.90
CA ALA A 5 22.59 19.94 -44.39
C ALA A 5 22.67 20.16 -42.87
N ASP A 6 22.23 21.34 -42.45
CA ASP A 6 21.53 21.64 -41.18
C ASP A 6 22.10 21.01 -39.90
N ARG A 7 22.88 21.81 -39.16
CA ARG A 7 23.35 21.51 -37.79
C ARG A 7 22.24 21.68 -36.73
N GLU A 8 20.97 21.53 -37.09
CA GLU A 8 19.83 21.85 -36.22
C GLU A 8 19.30 20.65 -35.43
N GLN A 9 19.76 19.43 -35.76
CA GLN A 9 19.32 18.19 -35.11
C GLN A 9 20.53 17.27 -34.85
N MET A 10 20.71 16.87 -33.59
CA MET A 10 21.72 15.91 -33.14
C MET A 10 21.01 14.64 -32.69
N GLY A 11 21.42 13.47 -33.16
CA GLY A 11 20.77 12.22 -32.76
C GLY A 11 21.64 10.99 -32.98
N ASP A 12 21.34 9.94 -32.23
CA ASP A 12 21.89 8.58 -32.37
C ASP A 12 20.74 7.58 -32.55
N ASP A 13 21.04 6.29 -32.71
CA ASP A 13 20.05 5.21 -32.93
C ASP A 13 18.99 5.09 -31.82
N LEU A 14 19.25 5.69 -30.65
CA LEU A 14 18.33 5.71 -29.51
C LEU A 14 17.45 6.97 -29.43
N GLY A 15 17.67 7.97 -30.30
CA GLY A 15 16.86 9.19 -30.32
C GLY A 15 17.52 10.39 -31.01
N VAL A 16 16.69 11.32 -31.49
CA VAL A 16 17.11 12.57 -32.14
C VAL A 16 16.59 13.74 -31.31
N TRP A 17 17.49 14.68 -31.01
CA TRP A 17 17.24 15.90 -30.25
C TRP A 17 17.53 17.12 -31.14
N SER A 18 16.60 18.07 -31.15
CA SER A 18 16.78 19.38 -31.79
C SER A 18 17.76 20.23 -30.98
N VAL A 19 18.72 20.88 -31.63
CA VAL A 19 19.65 21.84 -30.99
C VAL A 19 19.10 23.28 -31.06
N ASP A 20 18.08 23.50 -31.89
CA ASP A 20 17.41 24.79 -32.02
C ASP A 20 16.65 25.17 -30.73
N ALA A 21 16.72 26.45 -30.38
CA ALA A 21 16.15 27.01 -29.16
C ALA A 21 14.61 27.12 -29.22
N GLU A 22 13.99 26.96 -30.40
CA GLU A 22 12.55 27.08 -30.60
C GLU A 22 11.75 25.90 -30.01
N ASP A 23 12.34 24.71 -29.93
CA ASP A 23 11.73 23.50 -29.36
C ASP A 23 12.13 23.29 -27.89
N GLN A 24 12.98 24.17 -27.36
CA GLN A 24 13.28 24.25 -25.93
C GLN A 24 12.24 25.15 -25.27
N LEU A 25 11.62 24.65 -24.20
CA LEU A 25 10.71 25.46 -23.39
C LEU A 25 11.45 26.71 -22.90
N GLN A 26 10.80 27.87 -23.02
CA GLN A 26 11.39 29.12 -22.58
C GLN A 26 11.59 29.10 -21.05
N PRO A 27 12.57 29.84 -20.51
CA PRO A 27 12.85 29.87 -19.06
C PRO A 27 11.61 30.26 -18.24
N GLU A 28 10.76 31.11 -18.81
CA GLU A 28 9.46 31.54 -18.26
C GLU A 28 8.38 30.45 -18.25
N ASP A 29 8.54 29.38 -19.03
CA ASP A 29 7.63 28.24 -19.15
C ASP A 29 8.16 26.96 -18.49
N THR A 30 9.38 26.98 -17.91
CA THR A 30 10.02 25.79 -17.30
C THR A 30 10.13 25.82 -15.78
N LEU A 31 9.71 26.89 -15.11
CA LEU A 31 10.03 27.05 -13.69
C LEU A 31 8.99 27.86 -12.90
N ASP A 32 7.94 27.19 -12.43
CA ASP A 32 7.10 27.68 -11.33
C ASP A 32 7.87 27.56 -10.00
N GLY A 33 8.92 28.36 -9.80
CA GLY A 33 9.71 28.31 -8.57
C GLY A 33 10.82 29.36 -8.52
N ASP A 34 11.06 29.91 -7.33
CA ASP A 34 12.15 30.83 -7.06
C ASP A 34 13.52 30.12 -7.23
N GLY A 35 14.13 30.24 -8.41
CA GLY A 35 15.53 29.88 -8.68
C GLY A 35 15.75 28.51 -9.35
N ASP A 36 16.95 28.33 -9.94
CA ASP A 36 17.33 27.08 -10.64
C ASP A 36 17.26 25.89 -9.68
N VAL A 37 16.89 24.71 -10.19
CA VAL A 37 16.99 23.45 -9.45
C VAL A 37 18.42 23.24 -8.93
N LEU A 38 19.43 23.71 -9.67
CA LEU A 38 20.83 23.67 -9.28
C LEU A 38 21.18 24.66 -8.16
N ASP A 39 20.42 25.75 -7.99
CA ASP A 39 20.61 26.75 -6.93
C ASP A 39 20.14 26.24 -5.56
N ARG A 40 19.30 25.19 -5.53
CA ARG A 40 18.83 24.57 -4.28
C ARG A 40 19.94 23.84 -3.51
N GLY A 41 21.08 23.57 -4.16
CA GLY A 41 22.21 22.89 -3.55
C GLY A 41 21.91 21.44 -3.17
N ILE A 42 22.97 20.66 -2.92
CA ILE A 42 22.83 19.32 -2.33
C ILE A 42 22.74 19.50 -0.81
N VAL A 43 21.62 19.10 -0.22
CA VAL A 43 21.44 19.09 1.24
C VAL A 43 22.02 17.79 1.81
N ALA A 44 22.81 17.90 2.88
CA ALA A 44 23.30 16.74 3.61
C ALA A 44 22.15 16.06 4.37
N ALA A 45 22.31 14.77 4.69
CA ALA A 45 21.33 14.07 5.52
C ALA A 45 21.19 14.75 6.89
N ASP A 46 19.95 14.85 7.40
CA ASP A 46 19.64 15.43 8.71
C ASP A 46 20.31 14.68 9.88
N ARG A 47 20.75 13.45 9.63
CA ARG A 47 21.42 12.59 10.61
C ARG A 47 22.49 11.71 9.94
N PRO A 48 23.55 11.35 10.67
CA PRO A 48 24.53 10.38 10.19
C PRO A 48 23.84 9.04 9.91
N LEU A 49 23.83 8.62 8.65
CA LEU A 49 23.26 7.35 8.20
C LEU A 49 24.34 6.26 8.32
N GLY A 50 24.07 5.22 9.12
CA GLY A 50 24.86 3.98 9.19
C GLY A 50 26.27 4.10 9.77
N SER A 51 26.84 5.30 9.86
CA SER A 51 28.20 5.55 10.38
C SER A 51 28.34 5.37 11.89
N LEU A 52 27.20 5.37 12.60
CA LEU A 52 27.11 5.07 14.03
C LEU A 52 26.51 3.69 14.30
N ALA A 53 26.24 2.89 13.25
CA ALA A 53 25.71 1.55 13.39
C ALA A 53 26.79 0.59 13.91
N TYR A 54 26.37 -0.51 14.53
CA TYR A 54 27.29 -1.55 14.95
C TYR A 54 27.88 -2.26 13.71
N GLY A 55 29.16 -2.62 13.75
CA GLY A 55 29.84 -3.30 12.63
C GLY A 55 30.58 -2.37 11.67
N VAL A 56 30.77 -1.09 12.04
CA VAL A 56 31.61 -0.15 11.28
C VAL A 56 33.09 -0.31 11.61
N THR A 57 33.42 -0.86 12.78
CA THR A 57 34.80 -1.15 13.16
C THR A 57 35.16 -2.63 12.94
N ALA A 58 36.45 -2.90 12.69
CA ALA A 58 36.95 -4.26 12.49
C ALA A 58 36.69 -5.18 13.71
N GLU A 59 36.68 -4.59 14.91
CA GLU A 59 36.42 -5.32 16.15
C GLU A 59 34.95 -5.76 16.25
N GLU A 60 34.01 -4.87 15.95
CA GLU A 60 32.58 -5.17 15.95
C GLU A 60 32.21 -6.19 14.87
N GLN A 61 32.79 -6.07 13.66
CA GLN A 61 32.59 -7.05 12.59
C GLN A 61 33.07 -8.45 13.01
N SER A 62 34.15 -8.54 13.80
CA SER A 62 34.67 -9.83 14.28
C SER A 62 33.79 -10.49 15.35
N ARG A 63 32.98 -9.70 16.06
CA ARG A 63 32.10 -10.16 17.14
C ARG A 63 30.69 -10.43 16.68
N GLU A 64 30.35 -10.01 15.47
CA GLU A 64 29.01 -10.01 14.91
C GLU A 64 28.01 -9.23 15.80
N GLU A 65 26.83 -8.99 15.26
CA GLU A 65 25.79 -8.20 15.90
C GLU A 65 24.80 -9.10 16.64
N THR A 66 24.38 -8.69 17.84
CA THR A 66 23.33 -9.37 18.60
C THR A 66 21.94 -8.90 18.18
N ILE A 67 20.92 -9.73 18.42
CA ILE A 67 19.51 -9.35 18.17
C ILE A 67 19.12 -8.07 18.93
N ASP A 68 19.56 -7.91 20.18
CA ASP A 68 19.30 -6.71 20.97
C ASP A 68 19.99 -5.45 20.41
N GLN A 69 21.11 -5.60 19.71
CA GLN A 69 21.77 -4.49 19.02
C GLN A 69 20.99 -4.06 17.77
N ARG A 70 20.41 -5.03 17.04
CA ARG A 70 19.54 -4.77 15.88
C ARG A 70 18.25 -4.06 16.28
N ILE A 71 17.56 -4.58 17.30
CA ILE A 71 16.30 -4.00 17.79
C ILE A 71 16.50 -2.53 18.21
N ARG A 72 17.65 -2.18 18.81
CA ARG A 72 17.95 -0.80 19.21
C ARG A 72 18.15 0.17 18.04
N GLN A 73 18.46 -0.33 16.85
CA GLN A 73 18.62 0.48 15.65
C GLN A 73 17.30 0.67 14.89
N GLU A 74 16.34 -0.20 15.12
CA GLU A 74 15.01 -0.15 14.52
C GLU A 74 14.13 0.90 15.21
N VAL A 75 13.28 1.57 14.43
CA VAL A 75 12.17 2.37 14.97
C VAL A 75 10.96 1.44 14.99
N PRO A 76 10.32 1.20 16.16
CA PRO A 76 9.14 0.35 16.22
C PRO A 76 8.06 0.88 15.28
N ASP A 77 7.50 -0.01 14.47
CA ASP A 77 6.33 0.31 13.67
C ASP A 77 5.11 0.43 14.61
N PRO A 78 4.45 1.59 14.70
CA PRO A 78 3.31 1.80 15.59
C PRO A 78 2.10 0.93 15.25
N TYR A 79 2.04 0.35 14.05
CA TYR A 79 0.97 -0.57 13.63
C TYR A 79 1.39 -2.04 13.68
N SER A 80 2.60 -2.33 14.19
CA SER A 80 3.05 -3.70 14.36
C SER A 80 2.53 -4.30 15.66
N ALA A 81 2.03 -5.53 15.53
CA ALA A 81 1.76 -6.46 16.63
C ALA A 81 3.00 -6.82 17.47
N TYR A 82 4.20 -6.58 16.93
CA TYR A 82 5.45 -7.09 17.49
C TYR A 82 5.75 -6.42 18.84
N GLY A 83 5.75 -7.22 19.92
CA GLY A 83 5.97 -6.74 21.28
C GLY A 83 4.68 -6.48 22.09
N ALA A 84 3.50 -6.69 21.50
CA ALA A 84 2.20 -6.63 22.16
C ALA A 84 1.47 -7.98 22.07
N PRO A 85 1.95 -9.04 22.76
CA PRO A 85 1.37 -10.38 22.66
C PRO A 85 -0.10 -10.44 23.14
N ASP A 86 -0.49 -9.52 24.03
CA ASP A 86 -1.85 -9.44 24.55
C ASP A 86 -2.80 -8.67 23.60
N ASN A 87 -2.27 -8.01 22.57
CA ASN A 87 -3.01 -7.18 21.59
C ASN A 87 -2.29 -7.21 20.23
N GLU A 88 -2.08 -8.41 19.67
CA GLU A 88 -1.37 -8.53 18.38
C GLU A 88 -2.16 -7.90 17.22
N SER A 89 -3.48 -7.78 17.31
CA SER A 89 -4.31 -7.24 16.23
C SER A 89 -4.48 -5.72 16.28
N GLY A 90 -4.25 -5.07 17.43
CA GLY A 90 -4.68 -3.68 17.66
C GLY A 90 -6.20 -3.52 17.74
N LEU A 91 -6.98 -4.61 17.70
CA LEU A 91 -8.44 -4.65 17.57
C LEU A 91 -9.12 -5.15 18.85
N ASP A 92 -8.48 -5.04 20.01
CA ASP A 92 -9.02 -5.47 21.32
C ASP A 92 -10.34 -4.82 21.75
N GLU A 93 -10.89 -3.89 20.96
CA GLU A 93 -12.27 -3.48 21.12
C GLU A 93 -13.17 -4.67 20.74
N ASP A 94 -13.58 -5.45 21.74
CA ASP A 94 -14.58 -6.50 21.61
C ASP A 94 -15.92 -5.86 21.21
N ASP A 95 -16.12 -5.69 19.90
CA ASP A 95 -17.37 -5.27 19.27
C ASP A 95 -18.39 -6.42 19.18
N GLY A 96 -18.02 -7.60 19.70
CA GLY A 96 -18.79 -8.83 19.67
C GLY A 96 -18.85 -9.50 18.29
N MET A 97 -18.06 -9.06 17.31
CA MET A 97 -17.98 -9.65 15.97
C MET A 97 -16.87 -10.70 15.89
N VAL A 98 -17.20 -11.85 15.30
CA VAL A 98 -16.22 -12.88 14.92
C VAL A 98 -15.82 -12.62 13.48
N GLY A 99 -14.53 -12.35 13.24
CA GLY A 99 -13.97 -12.05 11.92
C GLY A 99 -13.52 -10.59 11.71
N GLY A 100 -13.70 -9.70 12.69
CA GLY A 100 -13.27 -8.29 12.57
C GLY A 100 -14.03 -7.53 11.47
N ASP A 101 -13.30 -6.76 10.65
CA ASP A 101 -13.85 -5.90 9.57
C ASP A 101 -14.30 -6.66 8.30
N ASP A 102 -14.25 -8.00 8.32
CA ASP A 102 -14.68 -8.81 7.19
C ASP A 102 -16.15 -8.49 6.83
N PRO A 103 -16.51 -8.25 5.55
CA PRO A 103 -17.88 -7.90 5.16
C PRO A 103 -18.94 -8.95 5.51
N ASP A 104 -18.50 -10.18 5.77
CA ASP A 104 -19.29 -11.32 6.21
C ASP A 104 -19.10 -11.69 7.69
N ALA A 105 -18.45 -10.84 8.49
CA ALA A 105 -18.36 -11.01 9.94
C ALA A 105 -19.76 -11.07 10.58
N ILE A 106 -19.91 -11.98 11.55
CA ILE A 106 -21.15 -12.19 12.30
C ILE A 106 -20.90 -12.01 13.80
N ARG A 107 -21.94 -11.63 14.55
CA ARG A 107 -21.82 -11.56 16.01
C ARG A 107 -21.54 -12.95 16.59
N ALA A 108 -20.67 -13.01 17.60
CA ALA A 108 -20.31 -14.24 18.31
C ALA A 108 -21.52 -15.03 18.83
N GLU A 109 -22.57 -14.33 19.26
CA GLU A 109 -23.84 -14.94 19.72
C GLU A 109 -24.64 -15.65 18.59
N LEU A 110 -24.31 -15.35 17.33
CA LEU A 110 -24.94 -15.92 16.14
C LEU A 110 -24.06 -16.98 15.46
N ASP A 111 -22.79 -17.10 15.85
CA ASP A 111 -21.85 -18.08 15.30
C ASP A 111 -22.07 -19.46 15.93
N HIS A 112 -22.94 -20.25 15.30
CA HIS A 112 -23.25 -21.60 15.74
C HIS A 112 -22.97 -22.64 14.66
N TYR A 113 -21.88 -23.40 14.84
CA TYR A 113 -21.50 -24.48 13.94
C TYR A 113 -22.33 -25.75 14.26
N GLY A 114 -23.41 -25.96 13.50
CA GLY A 114 -24.06 -27.28 13.42
C GLY A 114 -25.29 -27.55 14.30
N GLY A 115 -26.09 -26.54 14.64
CA GLY A 115 -27.34 -26.74 15.38
C GLY A 115 -28.41 -25.72 15.04
N ASP A 116 -29.59 -26.25 14.72
CA ASP A 116 -30.90 -25.62 14.72
C ASP A 116 -30.95 -24.11 14.45
N GLY A 117 -30.25 -23.66 13.39
CA GLY A 117 -30.44 -22.35 12.82
C GLY A 117 -31.93 -22.13 12.63
N VAL A 118 -32.42 -20.93 12.96
CA VAL A 118 -33.80 -20.51 12.71
C VAL A 118 -34.20 -21.07 11.35
N ARG A 119 -35.19 -21.96 11.31
CA ARG A 119 -35.58 -22.65 10.06
C ARG A 119 -36.14 -21.63 9.07
N VAL A 120 -35.26 -20.98 8.33
CA VAL A 120 -35.63 -20.15 7.18
C VAL A 120 -35.89 -21.12 6.04
N GLY A 121 -37.12 -21.12 5.51
CA GLY A 121 -37.49 -21.97 4.37
C GLY A 121 -38.30 -23.22 4.75
N ARG A 122 -39.44 -23.04 5.43
CA ARG A 122 -40.58 -23.92 5.13
C ARG A 122 -41.47 -23.16 4.16
N ILE A 123 -41.38 -23.50 2.88
CA ILE A 123 -42.39 -23.09 1.90
C ILE A 123 -43.70 -23.77 2.31
N ILE A 124 -44.55 -23.02 3.01
CA ILE A 124 -45.94 -23.41 3.21
C ILE A 124 -46.60 -23.12 1.87
N ALA A 125 -46.82 -24.15 1.06
CA ALA A 125 -47.66 -24.01 -0.13
C ALA A 125 -49.02 -23.42 0.30
N PRO A 126 -49.55 -22.40 -0.38
CA PRO A 126 -50.85 -21.85 -0.03
C PRO A 126 -51.89 -22.96 -0.07
N THR A 127 -52.51 -23.21 1.07
CA THR A 127 -53.47 -24.29 1.25
C THR A 127 -54.70 -24.00 0.39
N ALA A 128 -54.97 -24.91 -0.56
CA ALA A 128 -56.24 -25.14 -1.24
C ALA A 128 -56.83 -23.98 -2.09
N ALA A 129 -56.32 -23.78 -3.31
CA ALA A 129 -57.02 -23.00 -4.35
C ALA A 129 -57.45 -23.81 -5.59
N TRP A 130 -57.18 -25.12 -5.68
CA TRP A 130 -57.49 -25.89 -6.91
C TRP A 130 -58.72 -26.81 -6.80
N ALA A 131 -59.48 -26.79 -5.70
CA ALA A 131 -60.61 -27.70 -5.49
C ALA A 131 -62.00 -27.01 -5.48
N ARG A 132 -62.40 -26.39 -6.61
CA ARG A 132 -63.79 -26.39 -7.15
C ARG A 132 -63.97 -25.36 -8.25
N THR A 133 -64.22 -25.82 -9.48
CA THR A 133 -65.41 -25.37 -10.23
C THR A 133 -65.82 -26.45 -11.22
N ALA A 134 -66.70 -27.35 -10.79
CA ALA A 134 -67.55 -28.09 -11.70
C ALA A 134 -68.99 -27.59 -11.49
N ARG A 135 -69.55 -27.05 -12.58
CA ARG A 135 -70.98 -27.00 -12.93
C ARG A 135 -71.88 -25.93 -12.30
N ARG A 136 -72.14 -24.87 -13.08
CA ARG A 136 -73.49 -24.36 -13.38
C ARG A 136 -73.49 -23.62 -14.72
N GLY A 137 -74.39 -24.03 -15.61
CA GLY A 137 -74.52 -23.61 -17.00
C GLY A 137 -74.96 -24.80 -17.82
#